data_AF-A0A951C036-F1
#
_entry.id   AF-A0A951C036-F1
#
_cell.length_a   1.000
_cell.length_b   1.000
_cell.length_c   1.000
_cell.angle_alpha   90.00
_cell.angle_beta   90.00
_cell.angle_gamma   90.00
#
_symmetry.space_group_name_H-M   'P 1'
#
loop_
_entity.id
_entity.type
_entity.pdbx_description
1 polymer ?
#
loop_
_entity_poly.entity_id
_entity_poly.type
_entity_poly.pdbx_seq_one_letter_code
_entity_poly.pdbx_strand_id
1 'polypeptide(L)'
;MRIRWTPAAAADLESISDYLKEHHPHYRQRTMRRLYETIRSLRQAPYRGRPGTEEGTREILFPPLPYVAIYQVNERQQTVEVLRVLPWRTRPALIQLSRSAVNRSQRAKLERRGSGDHFINSA
;
A
#
# COMPACT_ATOMS: atom_id res chain seq x y z
N MET A 1 -13.97 9.13 5.54
CA MET A 1 -13.23 8.96 4.26
C MET A 1 -14.15 8.60 3.09
N ARG A 2 -13.86 9.14 1.90
CA ARG A 2 -14.48 8.80 0.59
C ARG A 2 -13.53 7.90 -0.21
N ILE A 3 -14.06 6.93 -0.96
CA ILE A 3 -13.23 6.12 -1.89
C ILE A 3 -13.20 6.81 -3.25
N ARG A 4 -12.01 6.99 -3.81
CA ARG A 4 -11.77 7.43 -5.18
C ARG A 4 -11.08 6.32 -5.94
N TRP A 5 -11.46 6.13 -7.19
CA TRP A 5 -10.86 5.16 -8.09
C TRP A 5 -10.12 5.93 -9.18
N THR A 6 -8.88 5.57 -9.42
CA THR A 6 -8.18 6.04 -10.62
C THR A 6 -8.72 5.30 -11.85
N PRO A 7 -8.55 5.88 -13.06
CA PRO A 7 -8.89 5.17 -14.29
C PRO A 7 -8.17 3.83 -14.44
N ALA A 8 -6.90 3.76 -13.99
CA ALA A 8 -6.12 2.53 -14.00
C ALA A 8 -6.72 1.44 -13.09
N ALA A 9 -7.14 1.79 -11.87
CA ALA A 9 -7.80 0.84 -10.98
C ALA A 9 -9.16 0.35 -11.52
N ALA A 10 -9.90 1.21 -12.21
CA ALA A 10 -11.15 0.81 -12.87
C ALA A 10 -10.90 -0.16 -14.02
N ALA A 11 -9.92 0.12 -14.88
CA ALA A 11 -9.52 -0.75 -15.98
C ALA A 11 -8.97 -2.10 -15.48
N ASP A 12 -8.21 -2.11 -14.38
CA ASP A 12 -7.76 -3.34 -13.74
C ASP A 12 -8.95 -4.21 -13.28
N LEU A 13 -9.97 -3.61 -12.65
CA LEU A 13 -11.17 -4.31 -12.20
C LEU A 13 -12.02 -4.85 -13.36
N GLU A 14 -12.12 -4.09 -14.45
CA GLU A 14 -12.77 -4.54 -15.70
C GLU A 14 -12.03 -5.75 -16.28
N SER A 15 -10.70 -5.65 -16.41
CA SER A 15 -9.85 -6.75 -16.90
C SER A 15 -10.00 -8.02 -16.07
N ILE A 16 -10.03 -7.89 -14.74
CA ILE A 16 -10.28 -9.03 -13.82
C ILE A 16 -11.68 -9.62 -14.05
N SER A 17 -12.68 -8.76 -14.19
CA SER A 17 -14.07 -9.16 -14.40
C SER A 17 -14.25 -9.94 -15.71
N ASP A 18 -13.59 -9.49 -16.77
CA ASP A 18 -13.66 -10.10 -18.10
C ASP A 18 -12.90 -11.42 -18.15
N TYR A 19 -11.68 -11.48 -17.59
CA TYR A 19 -10.94 -12.73 -17.43
C TYR A 19 -11.76 -13.78 -16.67
N LEU A 20 -12.40 -13.39 -15.57
CA LEU A 20 -13.24 -14.30 -14.81
C LEU A 20 -14.50 -14.69 -15.58
N LYS A 21 -15.08 -13.79 -16.36
CA LYS A 21 -16.25 -14.10 -17.19
C LYS A 21 -15.93 -15.18 -18.22
N GLU A 22 -14.76 -15.10 -18.84
CA GLU A 22 -14.33 -16.02 -19.90
C GLU A 22 -13.86 -17.37 -19.36
N HIS A 23 -13.00 -17.37 -18.34
CA HIS A 23 -12.37 -18.62 -17.87
C HIS A 23 -13.08 -19.25 -16.68
N HIS A 24 -13.71 -18.45 -15.82
CA HIS A 24 -14.21 -18.90 -14.52
C HIS A 24 -15.53 -18.20 -14.09
N PRO A 25 -16.59 -18.27 -14.91
CA PRO A 25 -17.79 -17.42 -14.75
C PRO A 25 -18.46 -17.59 -13.38
N HIS A 26 -18.42 -18.80 -12.82
CA HIS A 26 -18.98 -19.12 -11.50
C HIS A 26 -18.30 -18.33 -10.34
N TYR A 27 -17.05 -17.89 -10.50
CA TYR A 27 -16.33 -17.13 -9.48
C TYR A 27 -16.44 -15.61 -9.67
N ARG A 28 -16.87 -15.12 -10.83
CA ARG A 28 -16.85 -13.69 -11.18
C ARG A 28 -17.56 -12.83 -10.14
N GLN A 29 -18.84 -13.09 -9.89
CA GLN A 29 -19.66 -12.26 -9.00
C GLN A 29 -19.13 -12.26 -7.55
N ARG A 30 -18.74 -13.42 -7.04
CA ARG A 30 -18.21 -13.57 -5.68
C ARG A 30 -16.88 -12.83 -5.52
N THR A 31 -15.99 -12.95 -6.50
CA THR A 31 -14.68 -12.29 -6.50
C THR A 31 -14.84 -10.77 -6.56
N MET A 32 -15.58 -10.25 -7.53
CA MET A 32 -15.78 -8.81 -7.68
C MET A 32 -16.42 -8.20 -6.44
N ARG A 33 -17.47 -8.84 -5.90
CA ARG A 33 -18.12 -8.38 -4.66
C ARG A 33 -17.11 -8.28 -3.49
N ARG A 34 -16.27 -9.30 -3.30
CA ARG A 34 -15.28 -9.32 -2.23
C ARG A 34 -14.24 -8.20 -2.38
N LEU A 35 -13.77 -7.94 -3.61
CA LEU A 35 -12.84 -6.84 -3.88
C LEU A 35 -13.47 -5.49 -3.52
N TYR A 36 -14.69 -5.23 -4.00
CA TYR A 36 -15.42 -3.99 -3.74
C TYR A 36 -15.73 -3.78 -2.25
N GLU A 37 -16.25 -4.78 -1.55
CA GLU A 37 -16.58 -4.68 -0.12
C GLU A 37 -15.34 -4.39 0.73
N THR A 38 -14.24 -5.08 0.45
CA THR A 38 -12.98 -4.89 1.17
C THR A 38 -12.43 -3.49 0.95
N ILE A 39 -12.43 -2.98 -0.28
CA ILE A 39 -11.98 -1.61 -0.59
C ILE A 39 -12.93 -0.58 0.05
N ARG A 40 -14.25 -0.80 0.00
CA ARG A 40 -15.23 0.08 0.67
C ARG A 40 -15.02 0.15 2.18
N SER A 41 -14.57 -0.94 2.81
CA SER A 41 -14.28 -0.97 4.25
C SER A 41 -13.13 -0.02 4.66
N LEU A 42 -12.23 0.35 3.72
CA LEU A 42 -11.17 1.33 3.97
C LEU A 42 -11.72 2.72 4.31
N ARG A 43 -13.01 2.99 4.07
CA ARG A 43 -13.65 4.22 4.55
C ARG A 43 -13.61 4.38 6.06
N GLN A 44 -13.67 3.26 6.79
CA GLN A 44 -13.69 3.21 8.25
C GLN A 44 -12.28 2.98 8.81
N ALA A 45 -11.48 2.15 8.13
CA ALA A 45 -10.12 1.81 8.55
C ALA A 45 -9.10 2.04 7.42
N PRO A 46 -8.81 3.31 7.06
CA PRO A 46 -7.95 3.64 5.93
C PRO A 46 -6.49 3.19 6.10
N TYR A 47 -6.03 2.97 7.34
CA TYR A 47 -4.65 2.52 7.61
C TYR A 47 -4.52 1.01 7.84
N ARG A 48 -5.57 0.23 7.57
CA ARG A 48 -5.56 -1.23 7.75
C ARG A 48 -4.59 -1.96 6.81
N GLY A 49 -4.33 -1.38 5.63
CA GLY A 49 -3.38 -1.96 4.68
C GLY A 49 -1.94 -1.77 5.15
N ARG A 50 -1.07 -2.71 4.76
CA ARG A 50 0.36 -2.61 5.04
C ARG A 50 0.99 -1.44 4.26
N PRO A 51 2.05 -0.80 4.77
CA PRO A 51 2.84 0.12 3.96
C PRO A 51 3.29 -0.53 2.64
N GLY A 52 3.14 0.19 1.54
CA GLY A 52 3.59 -0.24 0.21
C GLY A 52 5.08 0.04 0.00
N THR A 53 5.57 -0.31 -1.20
CA THR A 53 6.98 -0.07 -1.58
C THR A 53 7.25 1.41 -1.88
N GLU A 54 6.27 2.10 -2.45
CA GLU A 54 6.35 3.54 -2.71
C GLU A 54 5.88 4.34 -1.50
N GLU A 55 6.55 5.45 -1.20
CA GLU A 55 6.22 6.30 -0.07
C GLU A 55 4.76 6.79 -0.16
N GLY A 56 4.03 6.74 0.96
CA GLY A 56 2.63 7.13 1.03
C GLY A 56 1.64 6.11 0.48
N THR A 57 2.10 5.04 -0.19
CA THR A 57 1.23 3.96 -0.65
C THR A 57 0.99 2.90 0.42
N ARG A 58 -0.14 2.23 0.31
CA ARG A 58 -0.56 1.12 1.15
C ARG A 58 -1.15 0.00 0.31
N GLU A 59 -1.04 -1.20 0.82
CA GLU A 59 -1.51 -2.41 0.15
C GLU A 59 -2.52 -3.13 1.04
N ILE A 60 -3.67 -3.47 0.46
CA ILE A 60 -4.65 -4.35 1.07
C ILE A 60 -4.72 -5.64 0.26
N LEU A 61 -4.61 -6.78 0.95
CA LEU A 61 -4.71 -8.10 0.36
C LEU A 61 -6.15 -8.61 0.51
N PHE A 62 -6.57 -9.51 -0.38
CA PHE A 62 -7.91 -10.08 -0.35
C PHE A 62 -7.96 -11.59 -0.06
N PRO A 63 -7.33 -12.15 1.00
CA PRO A 63 -7.35 -13.60 1.23
C PRO A 63 -8.77 -14.21 1.23
N PRO A 64 -8.97 -15.37 0.57
CA PRO A 64 -7.97 -16.20 -0.12
C PRO A 64 -7.71 -15.81 -1.59
N LEU A 65 -8.27 -14.69 -2.08
CA LEU A 65 -8.13 -14.27 -3.47
C LEU A 65 -6.72 -13.78 -3.78
N PRO A 66 -6.16 -14.12 -4.96
CA PRO A 66 -4.80 -13.82 -5.36
C PRO A 66 -4.62 -12.37 -5.86
N TYR A 67 -5.30 -11.39 -5.24
CA TYR A 67 -5.27 -10.00 -5.64
C TYR A 67 -4.70 -9.11 -4.53
N VAL A 68 -4.21 -7.94 -4.92
CA VAL A 68 -3.78 -6.85 -4.03
C VAL A 68 -4.28 -5.53 -4.60
N ALA A 69 -4.76 -4.63 -3.74
CA ALA A 69 -5.07 -3.27 -4.14
C ALA A 69 -4.05 -2.32 -3.52
N ILE A 70 -3.50 -1.45 -4.37
CA ILE A 70 -2.57 -0.40 -4.00
C ILE A 70 -3.38 0.89 -3.88
N TYR A 71 -3.25 1.58 -2.77
CA TYR A 71 -4.00 2.80 -2.50
C TYR A 71 -3.19 3.81 -1.70
N GLN A 72 -3.65 5.06 -1.69
CA GLN A 72 -3.11 6.14 -0.87
C GLN A 72 -4.19 6.71 0.04
N VAL A 73 -3.79 7.24 1.20
CA VAL A 73 -4.68 7.92 2.14
C VAL A 73 -4.35 9.41 2.10
N ASN A 74 -5.31 10.22 1.69
CA ASN A 74 -5.21 11.68 1.76
C ASN A 74 -6.09 12.18 2.91
N GLU A 75 -5.44 12.52 4.02
CA GLU A 75 -6.11 13.00 5.23
C GLU A 75 -6.77 14.36 5.02
N ARG A 76 -6.13 15.26 4.26
CA ARG A 76 -6.67 16.61 4.01
C ARG A 76 -7.95 16.58 3.21
N GLN A 77 -8.00 15.73 2.19
CA GLN A 77 -9.17 15.57 1.32
C GLN A 77 -10.17 14.53 1.85
N GLN A 78 -9.83 13.86 2.96
CA GLN A 78 -10.61 12.77 3.53
C GLN A 78 -10.91 11.67 2.50
N THR A 79 -9.91 11.29 1.70
CA THR A 79 -10.07 10.31 0.62
C THR A 79 -9.09 9.15 0.73
N VAL A 80 -9.56 7.97 0.36
CA VAL A 80 -8.74 6.82 0.02
C VAL A 80 -8.76 6.69 -1.49
N GLU A 81 -7.62 6.85 -2.14
CA GLU A 81 -7.49 6.76 -3.58
C GLU A 81 -6.90 5.41 -3.98
N VAL A 82 -7.68 4.62 -4.71
CA VAL A 82 -7.28 3.31 -5.20
C VAL A 82 -6.54 3.49 -6.52
N LEU A 83 -5.26 3.17 -6.50
CA LEU A 83 -4.35 3.36 -7.63
C LEU A 83 -4.41 2.18 -8.59
N ARG A 84 -4.33 0.95 -8.08
CA ARG A 84 -4.27 -0.29 -8.89
C ARG A 84 -4.92 -1.47 -8.17
N VAL A 85 -5.40 -2.45 -8.92
CA VAL A 85 -5.87 -3.76 -8.40
C VAL A 85 -5.23 -4.87 -9.22
N LEU A 86 -4.22 -5.54 -8.65
CA LEU A 86 -3.35 -6.44 -9.42
C LEU A 86 -3.39 -7.87 -8.89
N PRO A 87 -3.18 -8.89 -9.73
CA PRO A 87 -2.82 -10.21 -9.26
C PRO A 87 -1.50 -10.16 -8.49
N TRP A 88 -1.41 -10.85 -7.35
CA TRP A 88 -0.20 -10.92 -6.51
C TRP A 88 1.06 -11.45 -7.24
N ARG A 89 0.87 -12.20 -8.36
CA ARG A 89 1.94 -12.74 -9.22
C ARG A 89 2.47 -11.72 -10.21
N THR A 90 1.68 -10.70 -10.55
CA THR A 90 2.02 -9.64 -11.51
C THR A 90 2.60 -8.42 -10.79
N ARG A 91 3.02 -8.58 -9.53
CA ARG A 91 3.81 -7.55 -8.86
C ARG A 91 5.17 -7.47 -9.57
N PRO A 92 5.64 -6.28 -9.99
CA PRO A 92 7.08 -6.12 -10.18
C PRO A 92 7.75 -6.56 -8.87
N ALA A 93 8.61 -7.58 -8.96
CA ALA A 93 9.18 -8.27 -7.81
C ALA A 93 9.75 -7.24 -6.81
N LEU A 94 9.29 -7.24 -5.56
CA LEU A 94 10.10 -7.74 -4.44
C LEU A 94 11.52 -8.16 -4.87
N ILE A 95 12.42 -7.19 -5.02
CA ILE A 95 13.83 -7.43 -4.73
C ILE A 95 13.94 -7.51 -3.21
N GLN A 96 13.62 -8.70 -2.68
CA GLN A 96 14.16 -9.13 -1.40
C GLN A 96 15.68 -9.26 -1.62
N LEU A 97 16.44 -8.30 -1.08
CA LEU A 97 17.72 -8.46 -0.37
C LEU A 97 18.45 -7.12 -0.32
N SER A 98 18.23 -6.35 0.76
CA SER A 98 19.30 -5.61 1.42
C SER A 98 18.81 -5.09 2.76
N ARG A 99 19.08 -5.88 3.81
CA ARG A 99 19.18 -5.41 5.20
C ARG A 99 20.41 -4.48 5.41
N SER A 100 20.99 -3.89 4.36
CA SER A 100 22.35 -3.32 4.44
C SER A 100 22.57 -1.97 3.72
N ALA A 101 21.62 -1.45 2.93
CA ALA A 101 21.87 -0.24 2.12
C ALA A 101 21.29 1.07 2.70
N VAL A 102 20.25 1.03 3.53
CA VAL A 102 19.59 2.26 4.01
C VAL A 102 20.21 2.82 5.31
N ASN A 103 21.11 2.07 5.96
CA ASN A 103 21.72 2.47 7.23
C ASN A 103 23.05 3.24 7.09
N ARG A 104 23.30 3.93 5.97
CA ARG A 104 24.44 4.87 5.85
C ARG A 104 24.04 6.34 5.88
N SER A 105 22.84 6.70 5.42
CA SER A 105 22.39 8.10 5.42
C SER A 105 21.64 8.51 6.69
N GLN A 106 21.16 7.57 7.52
CA GLN A 106 20.53 7.90 8.80
C GLN A 106 21.51 7.92 10.01
N ARG A 107 22.66 7.24 9.93
CA ARG A 107 23.70 7.34 10.98
C ARG A 107 24.43 8.70 10.97
N ALA A 108 24.55 9.35 9.81
CA ALA A 108 25.23 10.65 9.72
C ALA A 108 24.42 11.84 10.30
N LYS A 109 23.13 11.65 10.61
CA LYS A 109 22.27 12.73 11.13
C LYS A 109 21.92 12.61 12.61
N LEU A 110 22.24 11.48 13.24
CA LEU A 110 22.04 11.27 14.69
C LEU A 110 23.27 11.58 15.56
N GLU A 111 24.47 11.74 15.00
CA GLU A 111 25.68 12.05 15.78
C GLU A 111 25.91 13.57 16.01
N ARG A 112 25.01 14.47 15.57
CA ARG A 112 25.16 15.93 15.77
C ARG A 112 24.15 16.57 16.72
N ARG A 113 23.42 15.78 17.51
CA ARG A 113 22.57 16.31 18.60
C ARG A 113 22.70 15.43 19.83
N GLY A 114 23.68 15.76 20.67
CA GLY A 114 23.72 15.28 22.05
C GLY A 114 25.04 14.66 22.46
N SER A 115 26.08 15.47 22.64
CA SER A 115 27.04 15.27 23.72
C SER A 115 27.89 16.53 23.86
N GLY A 116 27.48 17.44 24.74
CA GLY A 116 28.18 18.68 24.99
C GLY A 116 27.58 19.46 26.14
N ASP A 117 27.27 18.77 27.24
CA ASP A 117 27.06 19.41 28.54
C ASP A 117 27.44 18.40 29.63
N HIS A 118 28.73 18.40 29.97
CA HIS A 118 29.19 18.12 31.33
C HIS A 118 30.61 18.69 31.53
N PHE A 119 30.67 19.68 32.41
CA PHE A 119 31.62 19.84 33.51
C PHE A 119 32.94 20.65 33.39
N ILE A 120 32.97 21.73 34.20
CA ILE A 120 34.02 22.30 35.11
C ILE A 120 35.43 22.58 34.53
N ASN A 121 35.95 23.81 34.63
CA ASN A 121 36.69 24.35 35.80
C ASN A 121 37.63 25.53 35.44
N SER A 122 37.56 26.58 36.26
CA SER A 122 38.64 27.44 36.82
C SER A 122 39.89 27.77 35.99
N ALA A 123 40.13 29.07 35.80
CA ALA A 123 41.32 29.83 36.26
C ALA A 123 41.10 31.33 36.06
#